data_AF-A0AAD8NTB3-F1
#
_entry.id   AF-A0AAD8NTB3-F1
#
_cell.length_a   1.000
_cell.length_b   1.000
_cell.length_c   1.000
_cell.angle_alpha   90.00
_cell.angle_beta   90.00
_cell.angle_gamma   90.00
#
_symmetry.space_group_name_H-M   'P 1'
#
loop_
_entity.id
_entity.type
_entity.pdbx_description
1 polymer ?
#
loop_
_entity_poly.entity_id
_entity_poly.type
_entity_poly.pdbx_seq_one_letter_code
_entity_poly.pdbx_strand_id
1 'polypeptide(L)' 'MKSGVADMVNTGARPGGSITAALFLKQFVDEKVQWLHIDMAGPVWNDKKKAATGFAIPTLVEWVVSNSGS' A
#
# COMPACT_ATOMS: atom_id res chain seq x y z
N MET A 1 -10.17 14.51 1.02
CA MET A 1 -10.77 13.45 1.88
C MET A 1 -11.64 14.02 3.00
N LYS A 2 -12.21 15.22 2.84
CA LYS A 2 -13.09 15.79 3.88
C LYS A 2 -14.46 15.11 3.82
N SER A 3 -15.03 14.75 4.97
CA SER A 3 -16.44 14.38 5.09
C SER A 3 -17.21 15.52 5.74
N GLY A 4 -18.50 15.65 5.41
CA GLY A 4 -19.38 16.67 5.99
C GLY A 4 -19.91 16.31 7.38
N VAL A 5 -19.69 15.07 7.83
CA VAL A 5 -20.22 14.53 9.09
C VAL A 5 -19.15 13.76 9.89
N ALA A 6 -18.22 13.09 9.19
CA ALA A 6 -17.13 12.33 9.80
C ALA A 6 -15.78 13.03 9.59
N ASP A 7 -14.72 12.48 10.20
CA ASP A 7 -13.37 13.04 10.07
C ASP A 7 -12.84 12.94 8.63
N MET A 8 -13.20 11.88 7.90
CA MET A 8 -12.85 11.74 6.48
C MET A 8 -13.74 10.76 5.72
N VAL A 9 -13.63 10.80 4.39
CA VAL A 9 -14.20 9.78 3.48
C VAL A 9 -13.17 8.71 3.14
N ASN A 10 -13.63 7.48 2.89
CA ASN A 10 -12.77 6.33 2.53
C ASN A 10 -12.37 6.30 1.05
N THR A 11 -12.93 7.16 0.20
CA THR A 11 -12.62 7.19 -1.24
C THR A 11 -12.49 8.64 -1.71
N GLY A 12 -11.42 8.92 -2.44
CA GLY A 12 -11.16 10.22 -3.05
C GLY A 12 -11.80 10.40 -4.43
N ALA A 13 -11.49 11.52 -5.08
CA ALA A 13 -11.84 11.71 -6.49
C ALA A 13 -11.09 10.69 -7.39
N ARG A 14 -11.63 10.43 -8.59
CA ARG A 14 -11.09 9.41 -9.51
C ARG A 14 -9.62 9.63 -9.90
N PRO A 15 -9.16 10.87 -10.22
CA PRO A 15 -7.74 11.14 -10.42
C PRO A 15 -6.97 11.07 -9.10
N GLY A 16 -5.85 10.36 -9.08
CA GLY A 16 -4.98 10.27 -7.89
C GLY A 16 -5.47 9.26 -6.83
N GLY A 17 -6.33 8.32 -7.20
CA GLY A 17 -6.90 7.30 -6.30
C GLY A 17 -5.88 6.64 -5.37
N SER A 18 -4.79 6.07 -5.92
CA SER A 18 -3.74 5.41 -5.14
C SER A 18 -3.06 6.34 -4.12
N ILE A 19 -2.86 7.63 -4.45
CA ILE A 19 -2.28 8.60 -3.52
C ILE A 19 -3.27 8.89 -2.38
N THR A 20 -4.55 9.09 -2.69
CA THR A 20 -5.56 9.33 -1.65
C THR A 20 -5.78 8.11 -0.75
N ALA A 21 -5.67 6.90 -1.30
CA ALA A 21 -5.71 5.66 -0.52
C ALA A 21 -4.50 5.55 0.43
N ALA A 22 -3.29 5.87 -0.03
CA ALA A 22 -2.11 5.92 0.83
C ALA A 22 -2.25 6.96 1.95
N LEU A 23 -2.79 8.15 1.64
CA LEU A 23 -3.06 9.20 2.63
C LEU A 23 -4.13 8.77 3.65
N PHE A 24 -5.13 7.99 3.24
CA PHE A 24 -6.13 7.42 4.13
C PHE A 24 -5.48 6.43 5.11
N LEU A 25 -4.68 5.49 4.63
CA LEU A 25 -4.01 4.51 5.48
C LEU A 25 -3.04 5.16 6.48
N LYS A 26 -2.35 6.24 6.07
CA LYS A 26 -1.42 6.98 6.95
C LYS A 26 -2.09 7.53 8.22
N GLN A 27 -3.40 7.78 8.20
CA GLN A 27 -4.13 8.31 9.36
C GLN A 27 -4.20 7.32 10.53
N PHE A 28 -3.89 6.05 10.28
CA PHE A 28 -3.97 4.95 11.25
C PHE A 28 -2.60 4.46 11.70
N VAL A 29 -1.52 5.16 11.34
CA VAL A 29 -0.14 4.81 11.70
C VAL A 29 0.42 5.88 12.63
N ASP A 30 0.98 5.47 13.76
CA ASP A 30 1.67 6.38 14.69
C ASP A 30 2.88 7.03 14.00
N GLU A 31 3.04 8.35 14.16
CA GLU A 31 4.12 9.12 13.52
C GLU A 31 5.53 8.65 13.91
N LYS A 32 5.67 7.95 15.04
CA LYS A 32 6.95 7.37 15.49
C LYS A 32 7.33 6.09 14.75
N VAL A 33 6.40 5.47 14.03
CA VAL A 33 6.62 4.22 13.31
C VAL A 33 7.01 4.53 11.87
N GLN A 34 8.20 4.08 11.46
CA GLN A 34 8.56 4.09 10.05
C GLN A 34 7.62 3.16 9.26
N TRP A 35 6.94 3.71 8.27
CA TRP A 35 5.89 3.01 7.55
C TRP A 35 5.95 3.26 6.05
N LEU A 36 5.62 2.22 5.28
CA LEU A 36 5.59 2.20 3.83
C LEU A 36 4.32 1.47 3.37
N HIS A 37 3.61 2.07 2.42
CA HIS A 37 2.51 1.44 1.69
C HIS A 37 2.98 1.03 0.30
N ILE A 38 2.71 -0.23 -0.09
CA ILE A 38 2.99 -0.74 -1.43
C ILE A 38 1.66 -1.15 -2.08
N ASP A 39 1.23 -0.41 -3.09
CA ASP A 39 0.06 -0.75 -3.91
C ASP A 39 0.48 -1.75 -5.00
N MET A 40 -0.01 -2.98 -4.90
CA MET A 40 0.37 -4.10 -5.77
C MET A 40 -0.78 -4.61 -6.65
N ALA A 41 -1.87 -3.84 -6.80
CA ALA A 41 -3.07 -4.30 -7.50
C ALA A 41 -2.81 -4.83 -8.92
N GLY A 42 -1.85 -4.24 -9.65
CA GLY A 42 -1.43 -4.70 -10.98
C GLY A 42 -0.56 -5.96 -10.98
N PRO A 43 0.64 -5.93 -10.39
CA PRO A 43 1.63 -6.98 -10.62
C PRO A 43 1.36 -8.32 -9.93
N VAL A 44 0.39 -8.42 -9.00
CA VAL A 44 0.05 -9.69 -8.32
C VAL A 44 -0.57 -10.74 -9.23
N TRP A 45 -1.13 -10.34 -10.37
CA TRP A 45 -1.78 -11.22 -11.33
C TRP A 45 -1.25 -10.98 -12.75
N ASN A 46 -1.01 -12.05 -13.50
CA ASN A 46 -0.62 -11.96 -14.90
C ASN A 46 -1.77 -12.43 -15.80
N ASP A 47 -2.47 -11.48 -16.43
CA ASP A 47 -3.63 -11.78 -17.29
C ASP A 47 -3.30 -12.68 -18.47
N LYS A 48 -2.08 -12.56 -19.05
CA LYS A 48 -1.66 -13.37 -20.20
C LYS A 48 -1.48 -14.83 -19.81
N LYS A 49 -0.90 -15.07 -18.63
CA LYS A 49 -0.67 -16.42 -18.09
C LYS A 49 -1.86 -16.96 -17.29
N LYS A 50 -2.87 -16.11 -17.01
CA LYS A 50 -4.02 -16.38 -16.14
C LYS A 50 -3.60 -17.02 -14.81
N ALA A 51 -2.57 -16.46 -14.19
CA ALA A 51 -1.96 -17.01 -12.99
C ALA A 51 -1.46 -15.92 -12.04
N ALA A 52 -1.41 -16.25 -10.75
CA ALA A 52 -0.80 -15.43 -9.72
C ALA A 52 0.72 -15.38 -9.90
N THR A 53 1.33 -14.24 -9.59
CA THR A 53 2.76 -14.01 -9.84
C THR A 53 3.66 -14.23 -8.63
N GLY A 54 3.11 -14.18 -7.41
CA GLY A 54 3.91 -14.13 -6.19
C GLY A 54 4.73 -12.84 -6.06
N PHE A 55 4.28 -11.75 -6.70
CA PHE A 55 4.96 -10.46 -6.68
C PHE A 55 5.22 -9.97 -5.24
N ALA A 56 6.35 -9.26 -5.07
CA ALA A 56 6.89 -8.74 -3.81
C ALA A 56 7.42 -9.74 -2.79
N ILE A 57 7.17 -11.06 -2.91
CA ILE A 57 7.72 -12.05 -1.95
C ILE A 57 9.25 -11.94 -1.83
N PRO A 58 10.04 -11.99 -2.91
CA PRO A 58 11.50 -11.88 -2.80
C PRO A 58 11.95 -10.53 -2.24
N THR A 59 11.26 -9.45 -2.60
CA THR A 59 11.56 -8.09 -2.13
C THR A 59 11.36 -7.94 -0.62
N LEU A 60 10.27 -8.49 -0.08
CA LEU A 60 9.99 -8.44 1.35
C LEU A 60 10.95 -9.33 2.15
N VAL A 61 11.27 -10.52 1.62
CA VAL A 61 12.29 -11.39 2.23
C VAL A 61 13.64 -10.68 2.27
N GLU A 62 14.08 -10.10 1.15
CA GLU A 62 15.34 -9.38 1.09
C GLU A 62 15.36 -8.18 2.03
N TRP A 63 14.27 -7.42 2.11
CA TRP A 63 14.15 -6.31 3.06
C TRP A 63 14.30 -6.77 4.51
N VAL A 64 13.65 -7.87 4.91
CA VAL A 64 13.82 -8.43 6.26
C VAL A 64 15.27 -8.89 6.47
N VAL A 65 15.84 -9.65 5.54
CA VAL A 65 17.22 -10.17 5.66
C VAL A 65 18.23 -9.03 5.78
N SER A 66 18.14 -8.02 4.92
CA SER A 66 19.00 -6.83 4.91
C SER A 66 18.92 -6.01 6.20
N ASN A 67 17.79 -6.05 6.92
CA ASN A 67 17.60 -5.32 8.18
C ASN A 67 17.74 -6.21 9.43
N SER A 68 17.82 -7.53 9.28
CA SER A 68 17.97 -8.50 10.37
C SER A 68 19.43 -8.68 10.84
N GLY A 69 20.39 -8.13 10.10
CA GLY A 69 21.80 -8.11 10.49
C GLY A 69 22.06 -7.15 11.64
N SER A 70 22.20 -7.70 12.84
CA SER A 70 22.95 -7.12 13.97
C SER A 70 24.11 -8.04 14.31
#